data_AF-M6BY28-F1
#
_entry.id   AF-M6BY28-F1
#
_cell.length_a   1.000
_cell.length_b   1.000
_cell.length_c   1.000
_cell.angle_alpha   90.00
_cell.angle_beta   90.00
_cell.angle_gamma   90.00
#
_symmetry.space_group_name_H-M   'P 1'
#
loop_
_entity.id
_entity.type
_entity.pdbx_description
1 polymer ?
#
loop_
_entity_poly.entity_id
_entity_poly.type
_entity_poly.pdbx_seq_one_letter_code
_entity_poly.pdbx_strand_id
1 'polypeptide(L)'
;MSALSEVALQIASEIRKVNLREDQRIPTSDAFIKEMMSLYSREPDDLRNILEALRAAKIIFIIKIVLPEEKMSKINDPGVDAYVYADLKILNDLKYYSEKKLERLYEATYYKKKSPSLITRELFPKIRELNNTPIGRMVNILVMIEEFVRMMNNNPNDFEEGSRSQAMEDILVAKGDNPTKEKSISDESSKSTPLSSSFGPALSQRATDRMATQEANLNPNSPWGRMASKFSIEFLLRVHLRKCEFETVRKLITSGKVADEVNLRLIRDSLLKMEKNINVDKVLASYLEEMIELRRLAQRKLNAVSKPKIF
;
A
#
# COMPACT_ATOMS: atom_id res chain seq x y z
N MET A 1 -11.48 9.60 -14.25
CA MET A 1 -11.07 9.08 -12.94
C MET A 1 -9.54 9.07 -12.87
N SER A 2 -8.97 9.77 -11.91
CA SER A 2 -7.53 9.82 -11.67
C SER A 2 -7.00 8.47 -11.19
N ALA A 3 -5.75 8.10 -11.49
CA ALA A 3 -5.14 6.85 -10.99
C ALA A 3 -5.17 6.75 -9.45
N LEU A 4 -5.23 7.89 -8.75
CA LEU A 4 -5.35 7.95 -7.29
C LEU A 4 -6.78 7.65 -6.80
N SER A 5 -7.81 8.02 -7.57
CA SER A 5 -9.21 7.71 -7.26
C SER A 5 -9.48 6.22 -7.37
N GLU A 6 -8.91 5.57 -8.38
CA GLU A 6 -9.04 4.13 -8.60
C GLU A 6 -8.41 3.33 -7.44
N VAL A 7 -7.19 3.70 -7.02
CA VAL A 7 -6.52 3.06 -5.88
C VAL A 7 -7.30 3.28 -4.57
N ALA A 8 -7.83 4.47 -4.34
CA ALA A 8 -8.63 4.75 -3.15
C ALA A 8 -9.92 3.89 -3.10
N LEU A 9 -10.63 3.76 -4.22
CA LEU A 9 -11.82 2.91 -4.30
C LEU A 9 -11.48 1.43 -4.15
N GLN A 10 -10.33 0.98 -4.66
CA GLN A 10 -9.83 -0.38 -4.44
C GLN A 10 -9.53 -0.64 -2.96
N ILE A 11 -8.88 0.29 -2.25
CA ILE A 11 -8.65 0.20 -0.80
C ILE A 11 -9.98 0.14 -0.03
N ALA A 12 -10.96 0.96 -0.40
CA ALA A 12 -12.29 0.90 0.20
C ALA A 12 -12.99 -0.45 -0.05
N SER A 13 -12.82 -1.04 -1.23
CA SER A 13 -13.31 -2.38 -1.57
C SER A 13 -12.65 -3.46 -0.71
N GLU A 14 -11.34 -3.36 -0.45
CA GLU A 14 -10.65 -4.28 0.46
C GLU A 14 -11.17 -4.16 1.90
N ILE A 15 -11.39 -2.94 2.42
CA ILE A 15 -12.02 -2.73 3.74
C ILE A 15 -13.39 -3.41 3.78
N ARG A 16 -14.21 -3.21 2.76
CA ARG A 16 -15.53 -3.83 2.65
C ARG A 16 -15.44 -5.36 2.67
N LYS A 17 -14.51 -5.94 1.91
CA LYS A 17 -14.28 -7.40 1.87
C LYS A 17 -13.90 -7.93 3.25
N VAL A 18 -13.00 -7.25 3.97
CA VAL A 18 -12.60 -7.63 5.33
C VAL A 18 -13.79 -7.55 6.29
N ASN A 19 -14.60 -6.48 6.22
CA ASN A 19 -15.78 -6.32 7.08
C ASN A 19 -16.84 -7.42 6.90
N LEU A 20 -16.87 -8.06 5.73
CA LEU A 20 -17.78 -9.17 5.42
C LEU A 20 -17.23 -10.56 5.77
N ARG A 21 -15.96 -10.68 6.18
CA ARG A 21 -15.36 -11.97 6.59
C ARG A 21 -16.04 -12.50 7.85
N GLU A 22 -15.85 -13.79 8.14
CA GLU A 22 -16.40 -14.38 9.37
C GLU A 22 -15.61 -13.97 10.61
N ASP A 23 -14.28 -14.00 10.51
CA ASP A 23 -13.33 -13.65 11.56
C ASP A 23 -12.55 -12.36 11.21
N GLN A 24 -12.07 -11.67 12.25
CA GLN A 24 -11.28 -10.45 12.15
C GLN A 24 -11.92 -9.37 11.26
N ARG A 25 -13.23 -9.17 11.43
CA ARG A 25 -14.05 -8.26 10.61
C ARG A 25 -13.67 -6.79 10.68
N ILE A 26 -12.79 -6.38 11.59
CA ILE A 26 -12.43 -4.98 11.80
C ILE A 26 -10.92 -4.83 11.59
N PRO A 27 -10.50 -4.38 10.39
CA PRO A 27 -9.09 -4.16 10.10
C PRO A 27 -8.53 -3.01 10.94
N THR A 28 -7.36 -3.21 11.52
CA THR A 28 -6.64 -2.24 12.35
C THR A 28 -5.43 -1.68 11.60
N SER A 29 -5.04 -0.44 11.89
CA SER A 29 -3.99 0.29 11.17
C SER A 29 -2.63 -0.40 11.20
N ASP A 30 -2.29 -1.07 12.29
CA ASP A 30 -1.04 -1.81 12.50
C ASP A 30 -0.83 -2.99 11.53
N ALA A 31 -1.92 -3.68 11.16
CA ALA A 31 -1.92 -4.79 10.23
C ALA A 31 -2.31 -4.35 8.81
N PHE A 32 -3.40 -3.59 8.70
CA PHE A 32 -4.00 -3.21 7.42
C PHE A 32 -3.08 -2.31 6.60
N ILE A 33 -2.44 -1.29 7.21
CA ILE A 33 -1.54 -0.41 6.45
C ILE A 33 -0.36 -1.21 5.90
N LYS A 34 0.20 -2.17 6.66
CA LYS A 34 1.30 -3.02 6.19
C LYS A 34 0.88 -3.91 5.01
N GLU A 35 -0.34 -4.45 5.07
CA GLU A 35 -0.91 -5.23 3.97
C GLU A 35 -1.10 -4.36 2.72
N MET A 36 -1.69 -3.18 2.88
CA MET A 36 -1.94 -2.25 1.75
C MET A 36 -0.64 -1.68 1.17
N MET A 37 0.39 -1.44 1.98
CA MET A 37 1.74 -1.08 1.53
C MET A 37 2.29 -2.16 0.58
N SER A 38 2.13 -3.43 0.95
CA SER A 38 2.58 -4.55 0.11
C SER A 38 1.78 -4.67 -1.18
N LEU A 39 0.46 -4.42 -1.14
CA LEU A 39 -0.42 -4.59 -2.31
C LEU A 39 -0.28 -3.43 -3.31
N TYR A 40 -0.21 -2.19 -2.82
CA TYR A 40 -0.24 -0.99 -3.66
C TYR A 40 1.11 -0.29 -3.82
N SER A 41 2.17 -0.77 -3.14
CA SER A 41 3.53 -0.18 -3.18
C SER A 41 3.52 1.33 -2.88
N ARG A 42 2.74 1.73 -1.87
CA ARG A 42 2.57 3.12 -1.42
C ARG A 42 3.23 3.28 -0.05
N GLU A 43 3.75 4.47 0.21
CA GLU A 43 4.24 4.84 1.54
C GLU A 43 3.09 4.88 2.55
N PRO A 44 3.35 4.61 3.84
CA PRO A 44 2.31 4.56 4.86
C PRO A 44 1.56 5.89 5.02
N ASP A 45 2.24 7.02 4.78
CA ASP A 45 1.64 8.35 4.88
C ASP A 45 0.70 8.64 3.71
N ASP A 46 1.03 8.17 2.50
CA ASP A 46 0.13 8.23 1.34
C ASP A 46 -1.14 7.42 1.60
N LEU A 47 -1.02 6.23 2.18
CA LEU A 47 -2.18 5.39 2.52
C LEU A 47 -3.04 6.04 3.59
N ARG A 48 -2.45 6.67 4.61
CA ARG A 48 -3.21 7.47 5.60
C ARG A 48 -3.93 8.64 4.95
N ASN A 49 -3.29 9.34 4.03
CA ASN A 49 -3.90 10.44 3.28
C ASN A 49 -5.08 9.98 2.42
N ILE A 50 -4.98 8.78 1.83
CA ILE A 50 -6.07 8.15 1.08
C ILE A 50 -7.21 7.75 2.04
N LEU A 51 -6.91 7.13 3.18
CA LEU A 51 -7.92 6.74 4.16
C LEU A 51 -8.67 7.95 4.73
N GLU A 52 -7.98 9.05 5.03
CA GLU A 52 -8.63 10.30 5.43
C GLU A 52 -9.45 10.93 4.29
N ALA A 53 -9.04 10.79 3.03
CA ALA A 53 -9.85 11.20 1.89
C ALA A 53 -11.14 10.36 1.78
N LEU A 54 -11.03 9.03 1.93
CA LEU A 54 -12.19 8.12 1.93
C LEU A 54 -13.15 8.40 3.09
N ARG A 55 -12.62 8.78 4.25
CA ARG A 55 -13.41 9.23 5.41
C ARG A 55 -14.13 10.53 5.11
N ALA A 56 -13.43 11.52 4.55
CA ALA A 56 -14.03 12.80 4.18
C ALA A 56 -15.12 12.63 3.11
N ALA A 57 -14.94 11.68 2.18
CA ALA A 57 -15.94 11.29 1.19
C ALA A 57 -17.11 10.45 1.75
N LYS A 58 -17.13 10.18 3.08
CA LYS A 58 -18.14 9.35 3.77
C LYS A 58 -18.25 7.93 3.21
N ILE A 59 -17.17 7.40 2.63
CA ILE A 59 -17.11 6.03 2.10
C ILE A 59 -16.74 5.04 3.22
N ILE A 60 -15.88 5.47 4.14
CA ILE A 60 -15.47 4.69 5.30
C ILE A 60 -15.59 5.53 6.58
N PHE A 61 -15.68 4.83 7.70
CA PHE A 61 -15.47 5.39 9.03
C PHE A 61 -14.12 4.96 9.59
N ILE A 62 -13.49 5.86 10.33
CA ILE A 62 -12.24 5.62 11.05
C ILE A 62 -12.52 5.72 12.55
N ILE A 63 -12.20 4.66 13.28
CA ILE A 63 -12.34 4.56 14.73
C ILE A 63 -10.95 4.63 15.35
N LYS A 64 -10.69 5.64 16.19
CA LYS A 64 -9.44 5.69 16.98
C LYS A 64 -9.57 4.76 18.17
N ILE A 65 -8.99 3.55 18.07
CA ILE A 65 -9.16 2.50 19.08
C ILE A 65 -8.21 2.72 20.26
N VAL A 66 -6.93 2.97 19.97
CA VAL A 66 -5.89 3.21 20.97
C VAL A 66 -5.41 4.64 20.82
N LEU A 67 -5.55 5.41 21.88
CA LEU A 67 -5.04 6.77 21.93
C LEU A 67 -3.53 6.75 22.25
N PRO A 68 -2.73 7.62 21.62
CA PRO A 68 -1.32 7.80 21.98
C PRO A 68 -1.18 8.16 23.46
N GLU A 69 -0.24 7.52 24.17
CA GLU A 69 0.05 7.89 25.56
C GLU A 69 0.92 9.14 25.63
N GLU A 70 0.39 10.22 26.21
CA GLU A 70 1.11 11.49 26.42
C GLU A 70 2.42 11.31 27.23
N LYS A 71 2.50 10.29 28.08
CA LYS A 71 3.66 10.03 28.95
C LYS A 71 4.84 9.37 28.23
N MET A 72 4.61 8.74 27.07
CA MET A 72 5.62 8.04 26.27
C MET A 72 6.02 8.82 25.00
N SER A 73 5.86 10.15 25.02
CA SER A 73 6.14 11.12 23.94
C SER A 73 7.56 11.09 23.32
N LYS A 74 8.44 10.17 23.72
CA LYS A 74 9.75 9.93 23.06
C LYS A 74 9.70 8.86 21.98
N ILE A 75 8.68 8.02 21.97
CA ILE A 75 8.39 7.08 20.89
C ILE A 75 7.14 7.63 20.21
N ASN A 76 7.25 8.03 18.95
CA ASN A 76 6.11 8.39 18.11
C ASN A 76 5.22 7.15 17.95
N ASP A 77 4.34 6.89 18.91
CA ASP A 77 3.27 5.91 18.77
C ASP A 77 2.06 6.64 18.15
N PRO A 78 1.77 6.42 16.86
CA PRO A 78 0.65 7.07 16.18
C PRO A 78 -0.72 6.60 16.71
N GLY A 79 -0.77 5.66 17.65
CA GLY A 79 -1.99 5.01 18.08
C GLY A 79 -2.47 3.96 17.08
N VAL A 80 -3.63 3.37 17.35
CA VAL A 80 -4.21 2.32 16.50
C VAL A 80 -5.62 2.73 16.08
N ASP A 81 -5.83 2.78 14.77
CA ASP A 81 -7.12 3.07 14.16
C ASP A 81 -7.76 1.78 13.64
N ALA A 82 -9.08 1.75 13.55
CA ALA A 82 -9.86 0.73 12.86
C ALA A 82 -10.64 1.34 11.72
N TYR A 83 -10.81 0.56 10.65
CA TYR A 83 -11.52 0.99 9.45
C TYR A 83 -12.79 0.19 9.24
N VAL A 84 -13.88 0.89 8.95
CA VAL A 84 -15.20 0.29 8.74
C VAL A 84 -15.85 0.90 7.51
N TYR A 85 -16.43 0.09 6.64
CA TYR A 85 -17.14 0.58 5.46
C TYR A 85 -18.48 1.24 5.85
N ALA A 86 -18.80 2.39 5.23
CA ALA A 86 -20.02 3.13 5.50
C ALA A 86 -21.22 2.52 4.78
N ASP A 87 -21.70 1.38 5.28
CA ASP A 87 -22.93 0.73 4.82
C ASP A 87 -23.71 0.28 6.05
N LEU A 88 -24.98 0.67 6.12
CA LEU A 88 -25.84 0.38 7.27
C LEU A 88 -25.97 -1.12 7.53
N LYS A 89 -26.00 -1.95 6.47
CA LYS A 89 -26.07 -3.40 6.64
C LYS A 89 -24.78 -3.94 7.28
N ILE A 90 -23.63 -3.51 6.76
CA ILE A 90 -22.31 -3.91 7.27
C ILE A 90 -22.14 -3.44 8.71
N LEU A 91 -22.53 -2.21 9.04
CA LEU A 91 -22.44 -1.67 10.39
C LEU A 91 -23.27 -2.46 11.40
N ASN A 92 -24.49 -2.87 11.04
CA ASN A 92 -25.32 -3.70 11.93
C ASN A 92 -24.71 -5.09 12.15
N ASP A 93 -24.15 -5.71 11.12
CA ASP A 93 -23.45 -6.99 11.24
C ASP A 93 -22.18 -6.87 12.11
N LEU A 94 -21.42 -5.79 11.94
CA LEU A 94 -20.24 -5.49 12.75
C LEU A 94 -20.60 -5.16 14.19
N LYS A 95 -21.74 -4.48 14.42
CA LYS A 95 -22.29 -4.24 15.76
C LYS A 95 -22.54 -5.56 16.47
N TYR A 96 -23.31 -6.45 15.85
CA TYR A 96 -23.62 -7.76 16.42
C TYR A 96 -22.36 -8.60 16.71
N TYR A 97 -21.40 -8.58 15.77
CA TYR A 97 -20.10 -9.24 15.97
C TYR A 97 -19.34 -8.65 17.18
N SER A 98 -19.30 -7.33 17.30
CA SER A 98 -18.60 -6.63 18.38
C SER A 98 -19.28 -6.85 19.73
N GLU A 99 -20.61 -6.88 19.79
CA GLU A 99 -21.39 -7.22 20.98
C GLU A 99 -21.05 -8.61 21.51
N LYS A 100 -21.10 -9.63 20.65
CA LYS A 100 -20.74 -11.01 21.02
C LYS A 100 -19.29 -11.13 21.47
N LYS A 101 -18.38 -10.43 20.79
CA LYS A 101 -16.95 -10.45 21.14
C LYS A 101 -16.71 -9.75 22.48
N LEU A 102 -17.42 -8.66 22.77
CA LEU A 102 -17.36 -7.95 24.04
C LEU A 102 -17.85 -8.81 25.19
N GLU A 103 -18.98 -9.52 25.04
CA GLU A 103 -19.49 -10.44 26.06
C GLU A 103 -18.46 -11.51 26.41
N ARG A 104 -17.86 -12.16 25.39
CA ARG A 104 -16.83 -13.18 25.59
C ARG A 104 -15.60 -12.64 26.29
N LEU A 105 -15.13 -11.45 25.91
CA LEU A 105 -13.98 -10.80 26.55
C LEU A 105 -14.29 -10.43 28.00
N TYR A 106 -15.50 -9.94 28.29
CA TYR A 106 -15.93 -9.60 29.64
C TYR A 106 -16.03 -10.85 30.52
N GLU A 107 -16.65 -11.92 30.01
CA GLU A 107 -16.74 -13.20 30.71
C GLU A 107 -15.35 -13.78 31.02
N ALA A 108 -14.43 -13.74 30.05
CA ALA A 108 -13.06 -14.22 30.24
C ALA A 108 -12.28 -13.37 31.26
N THR A 109 -12.55 -12.07 31.36
CA THR A 109 -11.80 -11.15 32.24
C THR A 109 -12.35 -11.12 33.66
N TYR A 110 -13.68 -11.12 33.81
CA TYR A 110 -14.37 -10.90 35.10
C TYR A 110 -15.14 -12.13 35.61
N TYR A 111 -15.14 -13.24 34.86
CA TYR A 111 -15.87 -14.48 35.18
C TYR A 111 -17.36 -14.27 35.44
N LYS A 112 -17.96 -13.27 34.79
CA LYS A 112 -19.37 -12.90 34.92
C LYS A 112 -19.96 -12.67 33.54
N LYS A 113 -21.18 -13.15 33.33
CA LYS A 113 -21.97 -12.84 32.12
C LYS A 113 -22.80 -11.59 32.35
N LYS A 114 -22.71 -10.65 31.42
CA LYS A 114 -23.54 -9.44 31.36
C LYS A 114 -23.86 -9.15 29.90
N SER A 115 -25.01 -8.54 29.65
CA SER A 115 -25.38 -8.06 28.31
C SER A 115 -24.41 -6.96 27.84
N PRO A 116 -24.20 -6.77 26.52
CA PRO A 116 -23.22 -5.83 25.99
C PRO A 116 -23.51 -4.39 26.43
N SER A 117 -24.79 -3.99 26.45
CA SER A 117 -25.20 -2.64 26.86
C SER A 117 -24.84 -2.32 28.32
N LEU A 118 -24.97 -3.31 29.22
CA LEU A 118 -24.56 -3.15 30.62
C LEU A 118 -23.05 -3.06 30.75
N ILE A 119 -22.31 -3.89 30.01
CA ILE A 119 -20.84 -3.86 29.96
C ILE A 119 -20.35 -2.49 29.47
N THR A 120 -20.90 -1.99 28.37
CA THR A 120 -20.55 -0.70 27.80
C THR A 120 -20.80 0.43 28.80
N ARG A 121 -21.97 0.46 29.46
CA ARG A 121 -22.29 1.49 30.47
C ARG A 121 -21.35 1.48 31.67
N GLU A 122 -20.84 0.30 32.04
CA GLU A 122 -19.92 0.12 33.16
C GLU A 122 -18.47 0.50 32.81
N LEU A 123 -18.00 0.09 31.63
CA LEU A 123 -16.60 0.21 31.23
C LEU A 123 -16.29 1.53 30.49
N PHE A 124 -17.26 2.12 29.79
CA PHE A 124 -17.04 3.34 29.01
C PHE A 124 -16.58 4.55 29.85
N PRO A 125 -17.11 4.80 31.06
CA PRO A 125 -16.57 5.88 31.92
C PRO A 125 -15.08 5.69 32.28
N LYS A 126 -14.58 4.45 32.24
CA LYS A 126 -13.20 4.07 32.57
C LYS A 126 -12.36 3.80 31.31
N ILE A 127 -12.80 4.23 30.13
CA ILE A 127 -12.18 3.86 28.86
C ILE A 127 -10.71 4.29 28.76
N ARG A 128 -10.31 5.38 29.43
CA ARG A 128 -8.92 5.83 29.47
C ARG A 128 -8.01 4.88 30.25
N GLU A 129 -8.51 4.32 31.35
CA GLU A 129 -7.79 3.32 32.16
C GLU A 129 -7.66 1.98 31.42
N LEU A 130 -8.66 1.68 30.59
CA LEU A 130 -8.72 0.49 29.75
C LEU A 130 -8.11 0.72 28.35
N ASN A 131 -7.43 1.84 28.12
CA ASN A 131 -6.77 2.12 26.85
C ASN A 131 -5.81 0.97 26.53
N ASN A 132 -5.71 0.63 25.25
CA ASN A 132 -4.84 -0.45 24.77
C ASN A 132 -5.20 -1.89 25.23
N THR A 133 -6.14 -2.08 26.16
CA THR A 133 -6.61 -3.43 26.59
C THR A 133 -7.57 -4.04 25.55
N PRO A 134 -7.62 -5.39 25.38
CA PRO A 134 -8.54 -6.02 24.42
C PRO A 134 -10.00 -5.64 24.66
N ILE A 135 -10.41 -5.53 25.94
CA ILE A 135 -11.77 -5.17 26.32
C ILE A 135 -12.06 -3.69 26.07
N GLY A 136 -11.15 -2.78 26.45
CA GLY A 136 -11.31 -1.34 26.20
C GLY A 136 -11.34 -1.02 24.71
N ARG A 137 -10.46 -1.66 23.91
CA ARG A 137 -10.48 -1.57 22.44
C ARG A 137 -11.86 -1.96 21.88
N MET A 138 -12.44 -3.06 22.37
CA MET A 138 -13.75 -3.54 21.91
C MET A 138 -14.91 -2.63 22.32
N VAL A 139 -14.89 -2.09 23.55
CA VAL A 139 -15.89 -1.13 24.03
C VAL A 139 -15.88 0.13 23.16
N ASN A 140 -14.69 0.67 22.87
CA ASN A 140 -14.54 1.85 22.03
C ASN A 140 -15.09 1.61 20.62
N ILE A 141 -14.74 0.48 20.00
CA ILE A 141 -15.29 0.06 18.70
C ILE A 141 -16.81 -0.01 18.72
N LEU A 142 -17.40 -0.69 19.71
CA LEU A 142 -18.85 -0.90 19.78
C LEU A 142 -19.61 0.44 19.89
N VAL A 143 -19.16 1.32 20.79
CA VAL A 143 -19.77 2.65 20.98
C VAL A 143 -19.71 3.48 19.69
N MET A 144 -18.56 3.46 19.02
CA MET A 144 -18.40 4.21 17.77
C MET A 144 -19.26 3.64 16.63
N ILE A 145 -19.40 2.31 16.52
CA ILE A 145 -20.30 1.69 15.54
C ILE A 145 -21.75 2.06 15.82
N GLU A 146 -22.19 2.06 17.09
CA GLU A 146 -23.55 2.50 17.44
C GLU A 146 -23.81 3.95 17.04
N GLU A 147 -22.82 4.82 17.24
CA GLU A 147 -22.92 6.22 16.83
C GLU A 147 -22.97 6.38 15.31
N PHE A 148 -22.17 5.61 14.56
CA PHE A 148 -22.24 5.62 13.09
C PHE A 148 -23.58 5.11 12.56
N VAL A 149 -24.16 4.08 13.16
CA VAL A 149 -25.50 3.60 12.80
C VAL A 149 -26.54 4.69 13.04
N ARG A 150 -26.48 5.40 14.17
CA ARG A 150 -27.36 6.55 14.45
C ARG A 150 -27.17 7.67 13.44
N MET A 151 -25.93 8.02 13.13
CA MET A 151 -25.58 9.06 12.17
C MET A 151 -26.12 8.74 10.77
N MET A 152 -25.98 7.49 10.30
CA MET A 152 -26.48 7.06 8.99
C MET A 152 -28.01 7.05 8.93
N ASN A 153 -28.68 6.66 10.02
CA ASN A 153 -30.15 6.70 10.08
C ASN A 153 -30.70 8.13 10.11
N ASN A 154 -29.98 9.07 10.74
CA ASN A 154 -30.40 10.47 10.81
C ASN A 154 -30.18 11.23 9.49
N ASN A 155 -29.18 10.84 8.69
CA ASN A 155 -28.82 11.52 7.43
C ASN A 155 -28.66 10.51 6.27
N PRO A 156 -29.72 9.84 5.81
CA PRO A 156 -29.62 8.78 4.81
C PRO A 156 -29.06 9.26 3.45
N ASN A 157 -29.43 10.49 3.04
CA ASN A 157 -29.05 11.08 1.74
C ASN A 157 -27.53 11.32 1.60
N ASP A 158 -26.84 11.54 2.72
CA ASP A 158 -25.40 11.79 2.77
C ASP A 158 -24.57 10.54 2.43
N PHE A 159 -25.19 9.36 2.53
CA PHE A 159 -24.56 8.07 2.30
C PHE A 159 -25.09 7.39 1.04
N GLU A 160 -25.79 8.08 0.14
CA GLU A 160 -26.13 7.52 -1.17
C GLU A 160 -24.90 7.44 -2.09
N GLU A 161 -24.87 6.46 -2.99
CA GLU A 161 -23.72 6.17 -3.85
C GLU A 161 -23.39 7.33 -4.82
N GLY A 162 -24.40 8.10 -5.23
CA GLY A 162 -24.24 9.34 -6.00
C GLY A 162 -23.51 10.43 -5.21
N SER A 163 -23.94 10.68 -3.97
CA SER A 163 -23.32 11.67 -3.07
C SER A 163 -21.86 11.32 -2.72
N ARG A 164 -21.57 10.03 -2.52
CA ARG A 164 -20.20 9.53 -2.23
C ARG A 164 -19.25 9.73 -3.41
N SER A 165 -19.71 9.43 -4.62
CA SER A 165 -18.91 9.53 -5.83
C SER A 165 -18.58 11.00 -6.15
N GLN A 166 -19.56 11.89 -5.97
CA GLN A 166 -19.35 13.33 -6.15
C GLN A 166 -18.40 13.88 -5.09
N ALA A 167 -18.61 13.56 -3.81
CA ALA A 167 -17.73 14.01 -2.73
C ALA A 167 -16.28 13.54 -2.91
N MET A 168 -16.07 12.33 -3.42
CA MET A 168 -14.73 11.82 -3.70
C MET A 168 -14.05 12.60 -4.84
N GLU A 169 -14.76 12.89 -5.92
CA GLU A 169 -14.22 13.69 -7.02
C GLU A 169 -13.90 15.11 -6.54
N ASP A 170 -14.80 15.74 -5.77
CA ASP A 170 -14.60 17.08 -5.22
C ASP A 170 -13.37 17.15 -4.30
N ILE A 171 -13.15 16.14 -3.45
CA ILE A 171 -11.98 16.06 -2.55
C ILE A 171 -10.69 15.84 -3.34
N LEU A 172 -10.73 15.06 -4.42
CA LEU A 172 -9.56 14.80 -5.26
C LEU A 172 -9.19 16.01 -6.12
N VAL A 173 -10.18 16.76 -6.60
CA VAL A 173 -9.99 18.06 -7.26
C VAL A 173 -9.43 19.07 -6.26
N ALA A 174 -9.95 19.12 -5.03
CA ALA A 174 -9.46 20.02 -3.99
C ALA A 174 -8.03 19.70 -3.50
N LYS A 175 -7.64 18.40 -3.47
CA LYS A 175 -6.26 17.97 -3.17
C LYS A 175 -5.34 18.02 -4.41
N GLY A 176 -5.91 18.17 -5.59
CA GLY A 176 -5.25 18.10 -6.89
C GLY A 176 -5.31 19.40 -7.68
N ASP A 177 -4.93 20.53 -7.06
CA ASP A 177 -4.33 21.66 -7.79
C ASP A 177 -3.54 22.57 -6.83
N ASN A 178 -2.26 22.22 -6.65
CA ASN A 178 -1.21 23.14 -6.25
C ASN A 178 0.09 22.58 -6.84
N PRO A 179 0.48 22.96 -8.07
CA PRO A 179 1.87 22.80 -8.45
C PRO A 179 2.69 23.58 -7.43
N THR A 180 3.70 22.91 -6.87
CA THR A 180 4.76 23.50 -6.05
C THR A 180 5.13 24.89 -6.56
N LYS A 181 4.66 25.92 -5.83
CA LYS A 181 5.17 27.29 -5.89
C LYS A 181 6.65 27.23 -5.52
N GLU A 182 7.51 27.30 -6.53
CA GLU A 182 8.80 27.94 -6.36
C GLU A 182 8.54 29.40 -5.96
N LYS A 183 9.24 29.82 -4.90
CA LYS A 183 9.19 31.16 -4.32
C LYS A 183 9.45 32.23 -5.39
N SER A 184 8.55 33.19 -5.50
CA SER A 184 8.94 34.56 -5.78
C SER A 184 7.90 35.53 -5.23
N ILE A 185 8.44 36.47 -4.48
CA ILE A 185 7.82 37.59 -3.78
C ILE A 185 6.96 38.40 -4.74
N SER A 186 5.76 38.77 -4.28
CA SER A 186 4.92 39.79 -4.90
C SER A 186 5.46 41.18 -4.57
N ASP A 187 5.77 41.97 -5.59
CA ASP A 187 5.54 43.41 -5.58
C ASP A 187 5.23 43.91 -7.00
N GLU A 188 4.46 44.99 -7.03
CA GLU A 188 3.61 45.48 -8.10
C GLU A 188 4.28 45.96 -9.41
N SER A 189 3.46 45.95 -10.46
CA SER A 189 3.26 47.01 -11.48
C SER A 189 3.88 46.88 -12.89
N SER A 190 2.95 46.82 -13.86
CA SER A 190 2.88 47.59 -15.11
C SER A 190 3.55 47.13 -16.44
N LYS A 191 2.66 46.88 -17.42
CA LYS A 191 2.61 47.27 -18.86
C LYS A 191 3.59 46.74 -19.94
N SER A 192 2.93 46.39 -21.06
CA SER A 192 3.27 46.49 -22.51
C SER A 192 4.26 45.52 -23.21
N THR A 193 3.68 44.61 -24.04
CA THR A 193 3.79 44.40 -25.52
C THR A 193 5.14 44.62 -26.29
N PRO A 194 5.33 44.03 -27.50
CA PRO A 194 6.15 42.84 -27.76
C PRO A 194 7.36 43.15 -28.68
N LEU A 195 8.23 42.17 -28.97
CA LEU A 195 8.86 41.90 -30.30
C LEU A 195 9.97 40.84 -30.23
N SER A 196 10.18 40.22 -31.38
CA SER A 196 11.00 39.06 -31.73
C SER A 196 12.53 39.25 -31.71
N SER A 197 13.30 38.20 -31.41
CA SER A 197 14.10 37.42 -32.40
C SER A 197 15.11 36.46 -31.75
N SER A 198 15.12 35.23 -32.28
CA SER A 198 16.22 34.27 -32.51
C SER A 198 17.42 34.17 -31.54
N PHE A 199 17.64 32.96 -30.99
CA PHE A 199 18.82 32.08 -31.16
C PHE A 199 18.90 31.08 -29.99
N GLY A 200 18.75 29.78 -30.29
CA GLY A 200 18.98 28.69 -29.34
C GLY A 200 20.46 28.26 -29.29
N PRO A 201 20.87 27.54 -28.22
CA PRO A 201 21.34 26.17 -28.45
C PRO A 201 20.94 25.14 -27.39
N ALA A 202 20.83 23.89 -27.87
CA ALA A 202 21.06 22.60 -27.21
C ALA A 202 20.18 22.18 -26.02
N LEU A 203 19.04 21.57 -26.35
CA LEU A 203 18.35 20.59 -25.50
C LEU A 203 19.22 19.35 -25.32
N SER A 204 19.65 19.10 -24.08
CA SER A 204 20.10 17.79 -23.62
C SER A 204 18.96 16.78 -23.77
N GLN A 205 19.22 15.71 -24.51
CA GLN A 205 18.26 14.68 -24.90
C GLN A 205 17.56 14.05 -23.70
N ARG A 206 16.23 14.10 -23.73
CA ARG A 206 15.33 13.38 -22.84
C ARG A 206 15.26 11.92 -23.29
N ALA A 207 15.36 11.02 -22.32
CA ALA A 207 15.30 9.57 -22.51
C ALA A 207 13.87 9.10 -22.84
N THR A 208 13.49 9.21 -24.11
CA THR A 208 12.34 8.53 -24.71
C THR A 208 12.73 8.16 -26.12
N ASP A 209 13.54 7.12 -26.27
CA ASP A 209 13.72 6.38 -27.54
C ASP A 209 14.63 5.18 -27.32
N ARG A 210 14.05 4.06 -26.88
CA ARG A 210 14.50 2.69 -27.21
C ARG A 210 13.32 1.72 -27.03
N MET A 211 12.23 1.96 -27.76
CA MET A 211 11.29 0.89 -28.11
C MET A 211 11.67 0.36 -29.49
N ALA A 212 12.72 -0.46 -29.53
CA ALA A 212 12.93 -1.36 -30.65
C ALA A 212 13.86 -2.48 -30.21
N THR A 213 13.53 -3.68 -30.67
CA THR A 213 14.28 -4.94 -30.54
C THR A 213 14.32 -5.58 -29.15
N GLN A 214 13.27 -6.34 -28.85
CA GLN A 214 13.40 -7.77 -28.48
C GLN A 214 12.02 -8.45 -28.43
N GLU A 215 11.52 -8.83 -29.60
CA GLU A 215 10.44 -9.81 -29.72
C GLU A 215 10.98 -11.21 -29.40
N ALA A 216 11.13 -11.52 -28.12
CA ALA A 216 11.36 -12.87 -27.66
C ALA A 216 10.09 -13.40 -27.01
N ASN A 217 9.09 -13.78 -27.83
CA ASN A 217 7.91 -14.59 -27.49
C ASN A 217 7.46 -14.55 -26.01
N LEU A 218 7.20 -13.35 -25.50
CA LEU A 218 6.67 -13.19 -24.15
C LEU A 218 5.16 -13.41 -24.22
N ASN A 219 4.68 -14.56 -23.73
CA ASN A 219 3.24 -14.78 -23.59
C ASN A 219 2.64 -13.67 -22.69
N PRO A 220 1.77 -12.79 -23.22
CA PRO A 220 1.26 -11.64 -22.50
C PRO A 220 0.37 -12.02 -21.30
N ASN A 221 -0.09 -13.28 -21.24
CA ASN A 221 -0.90 -13.79 -20.13
C ASN A 221 -0.07 -14.34 -18.96
N SER A 222 1.25 -14.52 -19.12
CA SER A 222 2.12 -14.96 -18.03
C SER A 222 2.40 -13.80 -17.05
N PRO A 223 2.47 -14.03 -15.73
CA PRO A 223 2.80 -12.98 -14.75
C PRO A 223 4.08 -12.22 -15.10
N TRP A 224 5.11 -12.89 -15.62
CA TRP A 224 6.32 -12.24 -16.13
C TRP A 224 6.06 -11.36 -17.36
N GLY A 225 5.23 -11.81 -18.30
CA GLY A 225 4.90 -11.05 -19.51
C GLY A 225 4.15 -9.75 -19.21
N ARG A 226 3.22 -9.77 -18.25
CA ARG A 226 2.52 -8.57 -17.77
C ARG A 226 3.43 -7.57 -17.06
N MET A 227 4.48 -8.07 -16.40
CA MET A 227 5.45 -7.21 -15.70
C MET A 227 6.48 -6.64 -16.68
N ALA A 228 6.99 -7.45 -17.60
CA ALA A 228 7.95 -7.04 -18.62
C ALA A 228 7.36 -6.06 -19.65
N SER A 229 6.03 -5.99 -19.80
CA SER A 229 5.37 -4.97 -20.63
C SER A 229 5.25 -3.61 -19.94
N LYS A 230 5.30 -3.56 -18.60
CA LYS A 230 5.16 -2.34 -17.80
C LYS A 230 6.49 -1.79 -17.29
N PHE A 231 7.47 -2.67 -17.09
CA PHE A 231 8.77 -2.34 -16.49
C PHE A 231 9.92 -2.94 -17.29
N SER A 232 11.08 -2.30 -17.22
CA SER A 232 12.29 -2.84 -17.85
C SER A 232 12.71 -4.17 -17.21
N ILE A 233 13.20 -5.10 -18.03
CA ILE A 233 13.70 -6.40 -17.56
C ILE A 233 14.82 -6.21 -16.54
N GLU A 234 15.71 -5.23 -16.75
CA GLU A 234 16.76 -4.86 -15.80
C GLU A 234 16.20 -4.49 -14.42
N PHE A 235 15.13 -3.69 -14.36
CA PHE A 235 14.52 -3.30 -13.10
C PHE A 235 13.93 -4.53 -12.38
N LEU A 236 13.18 -5.36 -13.11
CA LEU A 236 12.58 -6.57 -12.56
C LEU A 236 13.63 -7.54 -12.00
N LEU A 237 14.75 -7.72 -12.73
CA LEU A 237 15.87 -8.55 -12.28
C LEU A 237 16.49 -8.02 -10.99
N ARG A 238 16.70 -6.70 -10.86
CA ARG A 238 17.22 -6.10 -9.62
C ARG A 238 16.28 -6.30 -8.44
N VAL A 239 14.96 -6.25 -8.66
CA VAL A 239 13.96 -6.52 -7.63
C VAL A 239 14.03 -7.96 -7.14
N HIS A 240 14.03 -8.94 -8.05
CA HIS A 240 14.12 -10.35 -7.68
C HIS A 240 15.43 -10.68 -6.95
N LEU A 241 16.56 -10.12 -7.40
CA LEU A 241 17.86 -10.30 -6.75
C LEU A 241 17.91 -9.68 -5.35
N ARG A 242 17.29 -8.51 -5.13
CA ARG A 242 17.21 -7.89 -3.79
C ARG A 242 16.37 -8.72 -2.82
N LYS A 243 15.31 -9.36 -3.30
CA LYS A 243 14.44 -10.24 -2.51
C LYS A 243 15.01 -11.66 -2.30
N CYS A 244 16.21 -11.94 -2.83
CA CYS A 244 16.81 -13.28 -2.83
C CYS A 244 15.92 -14.35 -3.51
N GLU A 245 15.09 -13.96 -4.49
CA GLU A 245 14.22 -14.87 -5.24
C GLU A 245 15.01 -15.56 -6.38
N PHE A 246 16.12 -16.22 -6.03
CA PHE A 246 17.08 -16.77 -7.00
C PHE A 246 16.47 -17.85 -7.89
N GLU A 247 15.57 -18.67 -7.36
CA GLU A 247 14.89 -19.73 -8.12
C GLU A 247 13.98 -19.16 -9.22
N THR A 248 13.35 -18.02 -8.98
CA THR A 248 12.56 -17.31 -10.00
C THR A 248 13.48 -16.83 -11.13
N VAL A 249 14.63 -16.23 -10.78
CA VAL A 249 15.62 -15.79 -11.77
C VAL A 249 16.18 -16.98 -12.56
N ARG A 250 16.44 -18.12 -11.91
CA ARG A 250 16.88 -19.37 -12.56
C ARG A 250 15.87 -19.83 -13.62
N LYS A 251 14.58 -19.85 -13.28
CA LYS A 251 13.49 -20.22 -14.21
C LYS A 251 13.39 -19.25 -15.38
N LEU A 252 13.59 -17.95 -15.15
CA LEU A 252 13.55 -16.93 -16.21
C LEU A 252 14.70 -17.08 -17.21
N ILE A 253 15.91 -17.38 -16.74
CA ILE A 253 17.06 -17.66 -17.63
C ILE A 253 16.86 -18.99 -18.38
N THR A 254 16.38 -20.03 -17.69
CA THR A 254 16.21 -21.37 -18.29
C THR A 254 15.09 -21.39 -19.34
N SER A 255 14.01 -20.65 -19.10
CA SER A 255 12.90 -20.48 -20.05
C SER A 255 13.23 -19.53 -21.22
N GLY A 256 14.43 -18.95 -21.26
CA GLY A 256 14.86 -18.07 -22.36
C GLY A 256 14.22 -16.68 -22.34
N LYS A 257 13.43 -16.35 -21.31
CA LYS A 257 12.81 -15.02 -21.13
C LYS A 257 13.82 -13.94 -20.78
N VAL A 258 14.98 -14.35 -20.26
CA VAL A 258 16.15 -13.50 -19.99
C VAL A 258 17.34 -14.15 -20.67
N ALA A 259 17.54 -13.80 -21.94
CA ALA A 259 18.62 -14.35 -22.77
C ALA A 259 19.68 -13.29 -23.15
N ASP A 260 19.40 -12.02 -22.88
CA ASP A 260 20.20 -10.91 -23.39
C ASP A 260 21.53 -10.82 -22.66
N GLU A 261 22.58 -10.50 -23.41
CA GLU A 261 23.92 -10.37 -22.87
C GLU A 261 23.99 -9.34 -21.72
N VAL A 262 23.32 -8.21 -21.89
CA VAL A 262 23.25 -7.12 -20.89
C VAL A 262 22.60 -7.61 -19.60
N ASN A 263 21.47 -8.34 -19.72
CA ASN A 263 20.71 -8.84 -18.58
C ASN A 263 21.43 -9.99 -17.85
N LEU A 264 22.06 -10.90 -18.59
CA LEU A 264 22.88 -11.98 -18.02
C LEU A 264 24.12 -11.44 -17.30
N ARG A 265 24.74 -10.38 -17.83
CA ARG A 265 25.88 -9.70 -17.20
C ARG A 265 25.47 -9.01 -15.90
N LEU A 266 24.33 -8.32 -15.90
CA LEU A 266 23.75 -7.70 -14.70
C LEU A 266 23.53 -8.73 -13.58
N ILE A 267 22.94 -9.89 -13.90
CA ILE A 267 22.67 -10.94 -12.91
C ILE A 267 23.98 -11.45 -12.31
N ARG A 268 24.99 -11.76 -13.16
CA ARG A 268 26.30 -12.22 -12.71
C ARG A 268 26.97 -11.21 -11.78
N ASP A 269 27.03 -9.94 -12.17
CA ASP A 269 27.75 -8.90 -11.44
C ASP A 269 27.07 -8.56 -10.10
N SER A 270 25.73 -8.60 -10.06
CA SER A 270 24.97 -8.46 -8.83
C SER A 270 25.20 -9.63 -7.88
N LEU A 271 25.19 -10.88 -8.37
CA LEU A 271 25.47 -12.06 -7.53
C LEU A 271 26.90 -12.03 -6.98
N LEU A 272 27.89 -11.62 -7.79
CA LEU A 272 29.27 -11.42 -7.32
C LEU A 272 29.39 -10.39 -6.19
N LYS A 273 28.63 -9.30 -6.27
CA LYS A 273 28.59 -8.28 -5.20
C LYS A 273 27.92 -8.82 -3.93
N MET A 274 26.82 -9.55 -4.08
CA MET A 274 26.12 -10.16 -2.96
C MET A 274 26.99 -11.22 -2.27
N GLU A 275 27.75 -12.02 -3.03
CA GLU A 275 28.70 -13.01 -2.48
C GLU A 275 29.80 -12.35 -1.61
N LYS A 276 30.30 -11.17 -2.01
CA LYS A 276 31.31 -10.44 -1.24
C LYS A 276 30.77 -9.89 0.09
N ASN A 277 29.46 -9.72 0.21
CA ASN A 277 28.80 -9.11 1.37
C ASN A 277 28.20 -10.13 2.34
N ILE A 278 28.45 -11.44 2.16
CA ILE A 278 27.90 -12.52 3.00
C ILE A 278 28.24 -12.35 4.48
N ASN A 279 29.44 -11.84 4.79
CA ASN A 279 29.87 -11.65 6.18
C ASN A 279 29.13 -10.52 6.89
N VAL A 280 28.47 -9.63 6.14
CA VAL A 280 27.71 -8.48 6.67
C VAL A 280 26.24 -8.83 6.88
N ASP A 281 25.68 -9.69 6.01
CA ASP A 281 24.28 -10.09 6.06
C ASP A 281 24.13 -11.61 6.26
N LYS A 282 23.73 -12.00 7.48
CA LYS A 282 23.52 -13.40 7.86
C LYS A 282 22.42 -14.09 7.06
N VAL A 283 21.50 -13.34 6.45
CA VAL A 283 20.44 -13.89 5.58
C VAL A 283 21.01 -14.31 4.22
N LEU A 284 22.04 -13.61 3.70
CA LEU A 284 22.70 -14.00 2.46
C LEU A 284 23.49 -15.31 2.61
N ALA A 285 23.99 -15.60 3.82
CA ALA A 285 24.71 -16.83 4.10
C ALA A 285 23.88 -18.09 3.85
N SER A 286 22.56 -18.06 4.09
CA SER A 286 21.69 -19.22 3.84
C SER A 286 21.42 -19.48 2.36
N TYR A 287 21.68 -18.52 1.47
CA TYR A 287 21.44 -18.65 0.03
C TYR A 287 22.74 -18.76 -0.80
N LEU A 288 23.89 -18.95 -0.15
CA LEU A 288 25.19 -18.95 -0.80
C LEU A 288 25.28 -19.96 -1.96
N GLU A 289 24.81 -21.19 -1.74
CA GLU A 289 24.88 -22.24 -2.75
C GLU A 289 23.99 -21.92 -3.96
N GLU A 290 22.78 -21.41 -3.72
CA GLU A 290 21.86 -20.97 -4.78
C GLU A 290 22.43 -19.81 -5.61
N MET A 291 23.10 -18.86 -4.94
CA MET A 291 23.77 -17.73 -5.59
C MET A 291 24.92 -18.19 -6.49
N ILE A 292 25.75 -19.12 -6.01
CA ILE A 292 26.87 -19.68 -6.78
C ILE A 292 26.33 -20.41 -8.01
N GLU A 293 25.30 -21.25 -7.84
CA GLU A 293 24.70 -21.99 -8.95
C GLU A 293 24.07 -21.06 -9.99
N LEU A 294 23.30 -20.06 -9.56
CA LEU A 294 22.67 -19.11 -10.45
C LEU A 294 23.72 -18.29 -11.22
N ARG A 295 24.82 -17.90 -10.56
CA ARG A 295 25.95 -17.22 -11.21
C ARG A 295 26.63 -18.11 -12.25
N ARG A 296 26.87 -19.39 -11.95
CA ARG A 296 27.45 -20.35 -12.90
C ARG A 296 26.52 -20.55 -14.10
N LEU A 297 25.21 -20.62 -13.88
CA LEU A 297 24.20 -20.71 -14.93
C LEU A 297 24.17 -19.46 -15.81
N ALA A 298 24.18 -18.28 -15.21
CA ALA A 298 24.24 -17.00 -15.94
C ALA A 298 25.53 -16.88 -16.76
N GLN A 299 26.70 -17.24 -16.20
CA GLN A 299 27.98 -17.22 -16.90
C GLN A 299 28.03 -18.24 -18.06
N ARG A 300 27.45 -19.44 -17.88
CA ARG A 300 27.37 -20.46 -18.94
C ARG A 300 26.52 -19.96 -20.12
N LYS A 301 25.38 -19.34 -19.83
CA LYS A 301 24.50 -18.74 -20.85
C LYS A 301 25.15 -17.53 -21.51
N LEU A 302 25.83 -16.68 -20.75
CA LEU A 302 26.60 -15.55 -21.27
C LEU A 302 27.68 -16.03 -22.27
N ASN A 303 28.45 -17.06 -21.91
CA ASN A 303 29.46 -17.63 -22.80
C ASN A 303 28.85 -18.25 -24.08
N ALA A 304 27.63 -18.78 -24.00
CA ALA A 304 26.93 -19.32 -25.16
C ALA A 304 26.44 -18.21 -26.11
N VAL A 305 26.08 -17.03 -25.56
CA VAL A 305 25.68 -15.85 -26.33
C VAL A 305 26.90 -15.13 -26.92
N SER A 306 28.03 -15.11 -26.20
CA SER A 306 29.27 -14.43 -26.64
C SER A 306 30.14 -15.25 -27.62
N LYS A 307 29.87 -16.55 -27.83
CA LYS A 307 30.57 -17.32 -28.87
C LYS A 307 29.96 -16.99 -30.24
N PRO A 308 30.72 -16.46 -31.21
CA PRO A 308 30.21 -16.28 -32.56
C PRO A 308 29.85 -17.66 -33.14
N LYS A 309 28.66 -17.76 -33.75
CA LYS A 309 28.31 -18.92 -34.57
C LYS A 309 29.28 -18.94 -35.75
N ILE A 310 30.30 -19.78 -35.67
CA ILE A 310 31.14 -20.12 -36.81
C ILE A 310 30.27 -21.00 -37.71
N PHE A 311 29.80 -20.40 -38.80
CA PHE A 311 29.40 -21.09 -40.03
C PHE A 311 30.42 -20.73 -41.10
#